data_AF-A0A524L390-F1
#
_entry.id   AF-A0A524L390-F1
#
_cell.length_a   1.000
_cell.length_b   1.000
_cell.length_c   1.000
_cell.angle_alpha   90.00
_cell.angle_beta   90.00
_cell.angle_gamma   90.00
#
_symmetry.space_group_name_H-M   'P 1'
#
loop_
_entity.id
_entity.type
_entity.pdbx_description
1 polymer ?
#
loop_
_entity_poly.entity_id
_entity_poly.type
_entity_poly.pdbx_seq_one_letter_code
_entity_poly.pdbx_strand_id
1 'polypeptide(L)'
;MIIKGKIVRGVGESASFLAIPWVNRQMGGKLRFQPYGGTLNIAVADPEIQRALKAHQGDRLCSEAVGFCDALIFRGIIGNKFECGI
;
A
#
# COMPACT_ATOMS: atom_id res chain seq x y z
N MET A 1 1.50 -7.93 -13.22
CA MET A 1 2.97 -7.84 -13.40
C MET A 1 3.67 -8.58 -12.26
N ILE A 2 4.92 -9.00 -12.42
CA ILE A 2 5.72 -9.59 -11.33
C ILE A 2 6.80 -8.58 -10.93
N ILE A 3 6.81 -8.19 -9.65
CA ILE A 3 7.79 -7.25 -9.09
C ILE A 3 8.70 -8.04 -8.15
N LYS A 4 10.02 -7.89 -8.29
CA LYS A 4 11.01 -8.46 -7.38
C LYS A 4 11.79 -7.34 -6.71
N GLY A 5 12.15 -7.54 -5.46
CA GLY A 5 12.92 -6.58 -4.69
C GLY A 5 13.50 -7.20 -3.42
N LYS A 6 14.16 -6.36 -2.62
CA LYS A 6 14.76 -6.77 -1.34
C LYS A 6 13.92 -6.23 -0.19
N ILE A 7 13.69 -7.06 0.83
CA ILE A 7 13.06 -6.60 2.08
C ILE A 7 14.01 -5.60 2.73
N VAL A 8 13.47 -4.45 3.14
CA VAL A 8 14.22 -3.40 3.84
C VAL A 8 13.44 -2.92 5.05
N ARG A 9 14.13 -2.33 6.01
CA ARG A 9 13.50 -1.71 7.18
C ARG A 9 13.25 -0.22 6.91
N GLY A 10 12.07 0.27 7.26
CA GLY A 10 11.76 1.70 7.30
C GLY A 10 11.84 2.28 8.71
N VAL A 11 11.39 3.53 8.86
CA VAL A 11 11.37 4.27 10.14
C VAL A 11 10.20 3.90 11.06
N GLY A 12 9.22 3.12 10.58
CA GLY A 12 8.11 2.60 11.39
C GLY A 12 6.84 3.48 11.41
N GLU A 13 6.77 4.54 10.61
CA GLU A 13 5.66 5.50 10.60
C GLU A 13 4.33 4.93 10.10
N SER A 14 4.38 3.90 9.25
CA SER A 14 3.17 3.36 8.60
C SER A 14 2.20 2.68 9.57
N ALA A 15 2.68 2.19 10.73
CA ALA A 15 1.82 1.58 11.74
C ALA A 15 0.81 2.60 12.29
N SER A 16 1.26 3.82 12.59
CA SER A 16 0.40 4.90 13.08
C SER A 16 -0.57 5.37 12.00
N PHE A 17 -0.15 5.45 10.73
CA PHE A 17 -1.02 5.81 9.61
C PHE A 17 -2.16 4.80 9.41
N LEU A 18 -1.85 3.49 9.43
CA LEU A 18 -2.85 2.43 9.26
C LEU A 18 -3.81 2.28 10.44
N ALA A 19 -3.46 2.82 11.60
CA ALA A 19 -4.32 2.87 12.78
C ALA A 19 -5.36 4.01 12.72
N ILE A 20 -5.21 4.97 11.79
CA ILE A 20 -6.18 6.06 11.64
C ILE A 20 -7.53 5.48 11.19
N PRO A 21 -8.65 5.78 11.88
CA PRO A 21 -9.93 5.10 11.62
C PRO A 21 -10.43 5.18 10.17
N TRP A 22 -10.28 6.34 9.52
CA TRP A 22 -10.72 6.49 8.13
C TRP A 22 -9.81 5.74 7.14
N VAL A 23 -8.50 5.72 7.38
CA VAL A 23 -7.54 4.92 6.59
C VAL A 23 -7.90 3.44 6.73
N ASN A 24 -8.02 2.98 7.96
CA ASN A 24 -8.31 1.58 8.30
C ASN A 24 -9.59 1.08 7.62
N ARG A 25 -10.67 1.89 7.66
CA ARG A 25 -11.95 1.60 7.02
C ARG A 25 -11.84 1.54 5.49
N GLN A 26 -11.20 2.54 4.87
CA GLN A 26 -11.06 2.56 3.41
C GLN A 26 -10.17 1.43 2.90
N MET A 27 -9.09 1.10 3.62
CA MET A 27 -8.24 -0.07 3.32
C MET A 27 -9.07 -1.35 3.36
N GLY A 28 -9.84 -1.57 4.42
CA GLY A 28 -10.70 -2.75 4.57
C GLY A 28 -11.68 -2.92 3.39
N GLY A 29 -12.34 -1.83 2.99
CA GLY A 29 -13.28 -1.84 1.87
C GLY A 29 -12.61 -2.09 0.51
N LYS A 30 -11.49 -1.43 0.23
CA LYS A 30 -10.80 -1.50 -1.09
C LYS A 30 -10.00 -2.79 -1.27
N LEU A 31 -9.32 -3.23 -0.21
CA LEU A 31 -8.53 -4.46 -0.23
C LEU A 31 -9.36 -5.74 -0.02
N ARG A 32 -10.57 -5.60 0.57
CA ARG A 32 -11.46 -6.70 0.99
C ARG A 32 -10.89 -7.56 2.12
N PHE A 33 -9.93 -7.02 2.88
CA PHE A 33 -9.41 -7.57 4.12
C PHE A 33 -8.85 -6.42 4.98
N GLN A 34 -8.72 -6.65 6.29
CA GLN A 34 -8.09 -5.68 7.16
C GLN A 34 -6.56 -5.84 7.15
N PRO A 35 -5.78 -4.86 6.68
CA PRO A 35 -4.32 -4.95 6.73
C PRO A 35 -3.81 -5.05 8.17
N TYR A 36 -2.67 -5.72 8.32
CA TYR A 36 -1.89 -5.70 9.56
C TYR A 36 -1.41 -4.28 9.87
N GLY A 37 -1.14 -3.99 11.15
CA GLY A 37 -0.67 -2.69 11.64
C GLY A 37 0.79 -2.38 11.29
N GLY A 38 1.12 -2.38 10.00
CA GLY A 38 2.46 -2.08 9.49
C GLY A 38 2.58 -2.39 7.99
N THR A 39 3.73 -2.05 7.41
CA THR A 39 4.04 -2.32 6.00
C THR A 39 5.28 -3.20 5.88
N LEU A 40 5.28 -4.07 4.87
CA LEU A 40 6.48 -4.75 4.42
C LEU A 40 7.14 -3.91 3.34
N ASN A 41 8.26 -3.26 3.66
CA ASN A 41 8.95 -2.42 2.70
C ASN A 41 9.83 -3.26 1.78
N ILE A 42 9.67 -3.06 0.47
CA ILE A 42 10.42 -3.76 -0.58
C ILE A 42 11.15 -2.72 -1.42
N ALA A 43 12.48 -2.77 -1.41
CA ALA A 43 13.31 -1.96 -2.30
C ALA A 43 13.35 -2.61 -3.69
N VAL A 44 12.86 -1.88 -4.69
CA VAL A 44 12.81 -2.29 -6.10
C VAL A 44 13.80 -1.42 -6.88
N ALA A 45 14.71 -2.05 -7.64
CA ALA A 45 15.74 -1.33 -8.38
C ALA A 45 15.22 -0.72 -9.69
N ASP A 46 14.15 -1.28 -10.25
CA ASP A 46 13.58 -0.87 -11.53
C ASP A 46 12.63 0.33 -11.34
N PRO A 47 12.99 1.54 -11.83
CA PRO A 47 12.16 2.74 -11.68
C PRO A 47 10.89 2.70 -12.55
N GLU A 48 10.81 1.82 -13.56
CA GLU A 48 9.62 1.70 -14.41
C GLU A 48 8.43 1.11 -13.64
N ILE A 49 8.68 0.33 -12.58
CA ILE A 49 7.62 -0.24 -11.76
C ILE A 49 6.75 0.85 -11.13
N GLN A 50 7.34 1.92 -10.62
CA GLN A 50 6.57 3.01 -10.03
C GLN A 50 5.74 3.74 -11.09
N ARG A 51 6.27 3.92 -12.31
CA ARG A 51 5.53 4.52 -13.42
C ARG A 51 4.38 3.62 -13.87
N ALA A 52 4.63 2.31 -14.01
CA ALA A 52 3.63 1.33 -14.38
C ALA A 52 2.48 1.25 -13.36
N LEU A 53 2.80 1.30 -12.05
CA LEU A 53 1.79 1.37 -11.00
C LEU A 53 0.97 2.66 -11.09
N LYS A 54 1.60 3.82 -11.23
CA LYS A 54 0.86 5.10 -11.36
C LYS A 54 -0.01 5.18 -12.61
N ALA A 55 0.41 4.55 -13.70
CA ALA A 55 -0.36 4.45 -14.93
C ALA A 55 -1.52 3.45 -14.79
N HIS A 56 -1.38 2.44 -13.92
CA HIS A 56 -2.50 1.64 -13.48
C HIS A 56 -3.47 2.52 -12.67
N GLN A 57 -4.75 2.48 -13.03
CA GLN A 57 -5.80 3.17 -12.30
C GLN A 57 -6.14 2.38 -11.02
N GLY A 58 -5.24 2.41 -10.04
CA GLY A 58 -5.50 1.86 -8.72
C GLY A 58 -6.64 2.58 -8.01
N ASP A 59 -7.16 1.97 -6.97
CA ASP A 59 -8.10 2.64 -6.08
C ASP A 59 -7.40 3.82 -5.39
N ARG A 60 -8.19 4.79 -4.92
CA ARG A 60 -7.70 5.89 -4.10
C ARG A 60 -8.18 5.76 -2.66
N LEU A 61 -7.27 5.90 -1.71
CA LEU A 61 -7.60 6.27 -0.33
C LEU A 61 -7.80 7.79 -0.33
N CYS A 62 -9.03 8.23 -0.18
CA CYS A 62 -9.37 9.65 -0.18
C CYS A 62 -9.12 10.22 1.22
N SER A 63 -8.38 11.30 1.32
CA SER A 63 -8.15 11.97 2.60
C SER A 63 -9.47 12.47 3.22
N GLU A 64 -9.70 12.16 4.49
CA GLU A 64 -10.86 12.65 5.26
C GLU A 64 -10.47 13.66 6.35
N ALA A 65 -9.18 14.04 6.43
CA ALA A 65 -8.66 14.91 7.47
C ALA A 65 -7.67 15.96 6.92
N VAL A 66 -7.70 17.15 7.50
CA VAL A 66 -6.74 18.22 7.18
C VAL A 66 -5.32 17.75 7.49
N GLY A 67 -4.39 18.03 6.58
CA GLY A 67 -2.99 17.63 6.71
C GLY A 67 -2.64 16.28 6.06
N PHE A 68 -3.59 15.60 5.44
CA PHE A 68 -3.35 14.36 4.68
C PHE A 68 -3.64 14.56 3.20
N CYS A 69 -2.84 13.91 2.35
CA CYS A 69 -3.10 13.77 0.92
C CYS A 69 -3.73 12.41 0.61
N ASP A 70 -4.32 12.30 -0.58
CA ASP A 70 -4.79 11.02 -1.10
C ASP A 70 -3.61 10.08 -1.36
N ALA A 71 -3.85 8.79 -1.18
CA ALA A 71 -2.92 7.73 -1.54
C ALA A 71 -3.52 6.82 -2.63
N LEU A 72 -2.65 6.25 -3.46
CA LEU A 72 -3.03 5.17 -4.37
C LEU A 72 -2.91 3.85 -3.65
N ILE A 73 -3.80 2.92 -3.98
CA ILE A 73 -3.75 1.56 -3.47
C ILE A 73 -3.99 0.55 -4.59
N PHE A 74 -3.13 -0.45 -4.65
CA PHE A 74 -3.19 -1.52 -5.64
C PHE A 74 -3.31 -2.86 -4.93
N ARG A 75 -4.20 -3.73 -5.40
CA ARG A 75 -4.27 -5.11 -4.91
C ARG A 75 -3.14 -5.93 -5.55
N GLY A 76 -2.50 -6.77 -4.74
CA GLY A 76 -1.41 -7.63 -5.18
C GLY A 76 -1.42 -8.98 -4.47
N ILE A 77 -0.46 -9.83 -4.85
CA ILE A 77 -0.24 -11.13 -4.22
C ILE A 77 1.26 -11.30 -3.95
N ILE A 78 1.62 -11.58 -2.71
CA ILE A 78 2.99 -11.89 -2.29
C ILE A 78 3.20 -13.41 -2.35
N GLY A 79 4.25 -13.83 -3.05
CA GLY A 79 4.67 -15.24 -3.12
C GLY A 79 3.57 -16.18 -3.65
N ASN A 80 2.68 -15.69 -4.51
CA ASN A 80 1.50 -16.39 -5.02
C ASN A 80 0.56 -16.94 -3.93
N LYS A 81 0.59 -16.37 -2.72
CA LYS A 81 -0.14 -16.91 -1.56
C LYS A 81 -0.89 -15.88 -0.74
N PHE A 82 -0.29 -14.72 -0.48
CA PHE A 82 -0.86 -13.74 0.44
C PHE A 82 -1.39 -12.54 -0.32
N GLU A 83 -2.68 -12.22 -0.15
CA GLU A 83 -3.23 -10.97 -0.66
C GLU A 83 -2.56 -9.77 0.03
N CYS A 84 -2.29 -8.71 -0.72
CA CYS A 84 -1.69 -7.49 -0.19
C CYS A 84 -2.27 -6.22 -0.85
N GLY A 85 -2.03 -5.09 -0.19
CA GLY A 85 -2.12 -3.76 -0.77
C GLY A 85 -0.71 -3.21 -1.00
N ILE A 86 -0.50 -2.57 -2.14
CA ILE A 86 0.70 -1.79 -2.50
C ILE A 86 0.32 -0.31 -2.51
#